data_AF-A0A2D6IWK4-F1
#
_entry.id   AF-A0A2D6IWK4-F1
#
_cell.length_a   1.000
_cell.length_b   1.000
_cell.length_c   1.000
_cell.angle_alpha   90.00
_cell.angle_beta   90.00
_cell.angle_gamma   90.00
#
_symmetry.space_group_name_H-M   'P 1'
#
loop_
_entity.id
_entity.type
_entity.pdbx_description
1 polymer ?
#
loop_
_entity_poly.entity_id
_entity_poly.type
_entity_poly.pdbx_seq_one_letter_code
_entity_poly.pdbx_strand_id
1 'polypeptide(L)'
;MSKMHQEGVTLIELLVTLSVVSMIIAVGVPALRDFIAMNQMSATVNDLVTSLHVARSEAIKRETSVRLCPSTNWNSLMPTCTPLASLAEGWIVVADPNGDAIVVQRHEPLPGRIQLHRDFIDSIDFLANGRLPRIADAEIEFNLLLCDDRGDHNTGGDIAAGRWINIRGTGRPRIYTKRPDVQTALGGCLAHYGPIQ
;
A
#
# COMPACT_ATOMS: atom_id res chain seq x y z
N MET A 1 29.75 37.17 -45.89
CA MET A 1 29.68 35.83 -45.27
C MET A 1 30.16 35.95 -43.83
N SER A 2 29.25 35.87 -42.87
CA SER A 2 29.59 35.96 -41.44
C SER A 2 30.28 34.66 -41.01
N LYS A 3 31.51 34.74 -40.49
CA LYS A 3 32.25 33.59 -39.93
C LYS A 3 31.63 33.26 -38.58
N MET A 4 30.89 32.15 -38.49
CA MET A 4 30.50 31.57 -37.22
C MET A 4 31.78 31.07 -36.51
N HIS A 5 32.19 31.75 -35.43
CA HIS A 5 33.18 31.21 -34.51
C HIS A 5 32.50 30.10 -33.70
N GLN A 6 33.06 28.89 -33.73
CA GLN A 6 32.69 27.85 -32.77
C GLN A 6 33.37 28.19 -31.44
N GLU A 7 32.58 28.66 -30.47
CA GLU A 7 33.05 28.76 -29.09
C GLU A 7 33.01 27.36 -28.48
N GLY A 8 34.18 26.83 -28.12
CA GLY A 8 34.33 25.53 -27.46
C GLY A 8 34.55 25.70 -25.95
N VAL A 9 34.01 24.77 -25.17
CA VAL A 9 34.30 24.67 -23.73
C VAL A 9 35.73 24.20 -23.50
N THR A 10 36.38 24.75 -22.48
CA THR A 10 37.75 24.33 -22.12
C THR A 10 37.73 22.98 -21.38
N LEU A 11 38.84 22.24 -21.43
CA LEU A 11 38.97 20.97 -20.70
C LEU A 11 38.75 21.16 -19.19
N ILE A 12 39.25 22.26 -18.62
CA ILE A 12 39.06 22.57 -17.21
C ILE A 12 37.59 22.89 -16.87
N GLU A 13 36.88 23.60 -17.75
CA GLU A 13 35.46 23.91 -17.57
C GLU A 13 34.59 22.64 -17.61
N LEU A 14 34.90 21.71 -18.51
CA LEU A 14 34.24 20.41 -18.53
C LEU A 14 34.49 19.62 -17.23
N LEU A 15 35.72 19.62 -16.73
CA LEU A 15 36.05 18.93 -15.47
C LEU A 15 35.33 19.54 -14.27
N VAL A 16 35.27 20.88 -14.19
CA VAL A 16 34.57 21.58 -13.10
C VAL A 16 33.06 21.33 -13.18
N THR A 17 32.45 21.45 -14.36
CA THR A 17 31.01 21.19 -14.53
C THR A 17 30.63 19.75 -14.17
N LEU A 18 31.41 18.76 -14.62
CA LEU A 18 31.22 17.36 -14.25
C LEU A 18 31.39 17.13 -12.75
N SER A 19 32.37 17.79 -12.11
CA SER A 19 32.57 17.68 -10.67
C SER A 19 31.33 18.18 -9.89
N VAL A 20 30.78 19.33 -10.26
CA VAL A 20 29.57 19.90 -9.62
C VAL A 20 28.35 19.01 -9.86
N VAL A 21 28.15 18.56 -11.10
CA VAL A 21 27.05 17.65 -11.45
C VAL A 21 27.15 16.36 -10.66
N SER A 22 28.34 15.78 -10.49
CA SER A 22 28.52 14.56 -9.70
C SER A 22 28.14 14.73 -8.23
N MET A 23 28.44 15.89 -7.63
CA MET A 23 28.05 16.20 -6.26
C MET A 23 26.53 16.32 -6.11
N ILE A 24 25.87 16.98 -7.07
CA ILE A 24 24.40 17.14 -7.07
C ILE A 24 23.73 15.77 -7.23
N ILE A 25 24.19 14.93 -8.17
CA ILE A 25 23.64 13.60 -8.40
C ILE A 25 23.79 12.71 -7.16
N ALA A 26 24.94 12.78 -6.48
CA ALA A 26 25.22 11.97 -5.31
C ALA A 26 24.19 12.17 -4.17
N VAL A 27 23.66 13.39 -4.01
CA VAL A 27 22.65 13.71 -2.98
C VAL A 27 21.22 13.70 -3.56
N GLY A 28 21.04 14.16 -4.80
CA GLY A 28 19.73 14.32 -5.42
C GLY A 28 19.06 13.00 -5.78
N VAL A 29 19.82 12.02 -6.29
CA VAL A 29 19.26 10.71 -6.66
C VAL A 29 18.68 9.93 -5.46
N PRO A 30 19.39 9.75 -4.32
CA PRO A 30 18.81 9.04 -3.18
C PRO A 30 17.57 9.76 -2.62
N ALA A 31 17.60 11.09 -2.51
CA ALA A 31 16.44 11.86 -2.04
C ALA A 31 15.20 11.68 -2.95
N LEU A 32 15.40 11.66 -4.28
CA LEU A 32 14.33 11.38 -5.22
C LEU A 32 13.78 9.96 -5.08
N ARG A 33 14.63 8.96 -4.85
CA ARG A 33 14.21 7.57 -4.62
C ARG A 33 13.33 7.45 -3.38
N ASP A 34 13.70 8.11 -2.29
CA ASP A 34 12.90 8.13 -1.06
C ASP A 34 11.56 8.85 -1.22
N PHE A 35 11.55 9.96 -1.97
CA PHE A 35 10.33 10.68 -2.31
C PHE A 35 9.36 9.81 -3.13
N ILE A 36 9.86 9.13 -4.17
CA ILE A 36 9.05 8.21 -4.98
C ILE A 36 8.52 7.06 -4.11
N ALA A 37 9.36 6.48 -3.27
CA ALA A 37 8.97 5.41 -2.34
C ALA A 37 7.85 5.83 -1.39
N MET A 38 7.95 7.05 -0.83
CA MET A 38 6.93 7.60 0.06
C MET A 38 5.59 7.81 -0.64
N ASN A 39 5.62 8.32 -1.87
CA ASN A 39 4.41 8.49 -2.67
C ASN A 39 3.77 7.15 -3.03
N GLN A 40 4.56 6.16 -3.42
CA GLN A 40 4.07 4.80 -3.71
C GLN A 40 3.41 4.17 -2.48
N MET A 41 4.07 4.22 -1.31
CA MET A 41 3.49 3.73 -0.05
C MET A 41 2.16 4.43 0.28
N SER A 42 2.12 5.75 0.12
CA SER A 42 0.90 6.53 0.41
C SER A 42 -0.23 6.22 -0.57
N ALA A 43 0.08 6.08 -1.86
CA ALA A 43 -0.89 5.69 -2.89
C ALA A 43 -1.47 4.31 -2.59
N THR A 44 -0.62 3.31 -2.38
CA THR A 44 -1.02 1.94 -2.05
C THR A 44 -1.92 1.85 -0.80
N VAL A 45 -1.58 2.58 0.26
CA VAL A 45 -2.43 2.64 1.46
C VAL A 45 -3.78 3.29 1.15
N ASN A 46 -3.78 4.39 0.40
CA ASN A 46 -5.01 5.07 0.02
C ASN A 46 -5.90 4.20 -0.86
N ASP A 47 -5.32 3.43 -1.79
CA ASP A 47 -6.06 2.52 -2.66
C ASP A 47 -6.76 1.43 -1.85
N LEU A 48 -6.04 0.80 -0.92
CA LEU A 48 -6.59 -0.23 -0.04
C LEU A 48 -7.68 0.34 0.88
N VAL A 49 -7.44 1.51 1.50
CA VAL A 49 -8.45 2.21 2.32
C VAL A 49 -9.67 2.63 1.49
N THR A 50 -9.46 3.04 0.25
CA THR A 50 -10.56 3.36 -0.69
C THR A 50 -11.38 2.11 -0.99
N SER A 51 -10.76 0.97 -1.28
CA SER A 51 -11.48 -0.28 -1.49
C SER A 51 -12.22 -0.75 -0.23
N LEU A 52 -11.67 -0.56 0.96
CA LEU A 52 -12.36 -0.82 2.23
C LEU A 52 -13.60 0.07 2.39
N HIS A 53 -13.49 1.36 2.03
CA HIS A 53 -14.62 2.27 2.03
C HIS A 53 -15.67 1.90 0.98
N VAL A 54 -15.26 1.49 -0.23
CA VAL A 54 -16.16 0.99 -1.27
C VAL A 54 -16.91 -0.22 -0.75
N ALA A 55 -16.22 -1.25 -0.25
CA ALA A 55 -16.82 -2.46 0.28
C ALA A 55 -17.85 -2.15 1.38
N ARG A 56 -17.47 -1.33 2.37
CA ARG A 56 -18.39 -0.90 3.43
C ARG A 56 -19.59 -0.14 2.89
N SER A 57 -19.37 0.81 1.98
CA SER A 57 -20.46 1.64 1.46
C SER A 57 -21.44 0.83 0.61
N GLU A 58 -20.96 -0.14 -0.16
CA GLU A 58 -21.79 -1.03 -0.95
C GLU A 58 -22.57 -2.00 -0.07
N ALA A 59 -21.99 -2.47 1.05
CA ALA A 59 -22.72 -3.27 2.03
C ALA A 59 -23.95 -2.53 2.57
N ILE A 60 -23.77 -1.24 2.90
CA ILE A 60 -24.84 -0.38 3.39
C ILE A 60 -25.87 -0.11 2.29
N LYS A 61 -25.43 0.31 1.09
CA LYS A 61 -26.34 0.68 -0.01
C LYS A 61 -27.19 -0.48 -0.51
N ARG A 62 -26.62 -1.70 -0.49
CA ARG A 62 -27.27 -2.91 -1.00
C ARG A 62 -27.96 -3.72 0.09
N GLU A 63 -27.88 -3.28 1.34
CA GLU A 63 -28.40 -3.99 2.52
C GLU A 63 -27.97 -5.46 2.57
N THR A 64 -26.75 -5.76 2.09
CA THR A 64 -26.20 -7.12 2.02
C THR A 64 -24.73 -7.16 2.46
N SER A 65 -24.20 -8.35 2.69
CA SER A 65 -22.79 -8.52 2.99
C SER A 65 -21.93 -8.26 1.75
N VAL A 66 -20.84 -7.50 1.92
CA VAL A 66 -19.85 -7.23 0.88
C VAL A 66 -18.46 -7.59 1.40
N ARG A 67 -17.73 -8.34 0.58
CA ARG A 67 -16.42 -8.88 0.89
C ARG A 67 -15.34 -8.15 0.10
N LEU A 68 -14.25 -7.78 0.77
CA LEU A 68 -12.97 -7.49 0.12
C LEU A 68 -12.06 -8.71 0.30
N CYS A 69 -11.57 -9.28 -0.79
CA CYS A 69 -10.76 -10.50 -0.76
C CYS A 69 -9.62 -10.45 -1.79
N PRO A 70 -8.50 -11.15 -1.52
CA PRO A 70 -7.41 -11.32 -2.48
C PRO A 70 -7.90 -12.13 -3.69
N SER A 71 -7.33 -11.84 -4.85
CA SER A 71 -7.73 -12.46 -6.10
C SER A 71 -6.55 -12.51 -7.04
N THR A 72 -5.96 -13.69 -7.24
CA THR A 72 -4.84 -13.88 -8.18
C THR A 72 -5.28 -13.78 -9.64
N ASN A 73 -6.59 -13.90 -9.90
CA ASN A 73 -7.24 -13.72 -11.20
C ASN A 73 -8.06 -12.42 -11.29
N TRP A 74 -7.66 -11.36 -10.58
CA TRP A 74 -8.39 -10.07 -10.51
C TRP A 74 -8.70 -9.44 -11.89
N ASN A 75 -7.86 -9.71 -12.89
CA ASN A 75 -7.97 -9.19 -14.25
C ASN A 75 -8.80 -10.07 -15.20
N SER A 76 -9.28 -11.23 -14.73
CA SER A 76 -10.09 -12.13 -15.55
C SER A 76 -11.51 -11.60 -15.76
N LEU A 77 -12.26 -12.18 -16.71
CA LEU A 77 -13.66 -11.80 -16.94
C LEU A 77 -14.52 -12.05 -15.70
N MET A 78 -14.27 -13.15 -15.00
CA MET A 78 -14.97 -13.58 -13.78
C MET A 78 -13.95 -13.81 -12.65
N PRO A 79 -13.47 -12.74 -11.99
CA PRO A 79 -12.51 -12.87 -10.91
C PRO A 79 -13.17 -13.47 -9.67
N THR A 80 -12.37 -14.16 -8.86
CA THR A 80 -12.85 -14.91 -7.69
C THR A 80 -11.96 -14.67 -6.49
N CYS A 81 -12.53 -14.65 -5.29
CA CYS A 81 -11.73 -14.67 -4.07
C CYS A 81 -10.82 -15.90 -4.07
N THR A 82 -9.51 -15.69 -3.91
CA THR A 82 -8.52 -16.76 -3.82
C THR A 82 -8.20 -16.99 -2.34
N PRO A 83 -8.63 -18.10 -1.72
CA PRO A 83 -8.30 -18.39 -0.33
C PRO A 83 -6.79 -18.43 -0.12
N LEU A 84 -6.32 -18.04 1.06
CA LEU A 84 -4.90 -18.01 1.47
C LEU A 84 -3.99 -17.08 0.65
N ALA A 85 -4.46 -16.46 -0.44
CA ALA A 85 -3.66 -15.53 -1.23
C ALA A 85 -3.41 -14.20 -0.48
N SER A 86 -2.39 -13.45 -0.92
CA SER A 86 -2.12 -12.13 -0.37
C SER A 86 -2.96 -11.05 -1.03
N LEU A 87 -3.40 -10.05 -0.27
CA LEU A 87 -3.94 -8.81 -0.84
C LEU A 87 -2.86 -8.08 -1.66
N ALA A 88 -1.59 -8.37 -1.44
CA ALA A 88 -0.50 -7.87 -2.27
C ALA A 88 -0.58 -8.36 -3.74
N GLU A 89 -1.23 -9.50 -4.00
CA GLU A 89 -1.38 -10.08 -5.34
C GLU A 89 -2.58 -9.51 -6.12
N GLY A 90 -3.27 -8.53 -5.54
CA GLY A 90 -4.48 -7.92 -6.06
C GLY A 90 -5.71 -8.37 -5.29
N TRP A 91 -6.77 -7.57 -5.38
CA TRP A 91 -8.00 -7.82 -4.65
C TRP A 91 -9.23 -7.40 -5.44
N ILE A 92 -10.35 -7.96 -5.04
CA ILE A 92 -11.66 -7.60 -5.56
C ILE A 92 -12.61 -7.30 -4.40
N VAL A 93 -13.60 -6.46 -4.69
CA VAL A 93 -14.74 -6.21 -3.82
C VAL A 93 -15.94 -6.89 -4.44
N VAL A 94 -16.57 -7.81 -3.71
CA VAL A 94 -17.67 -8.65 -4.18
C VAL A 94 -18.85 -8.51 -3.24
N ALA A 95 -20.01 -8.16 -3.80
CA ALA A 95 -21.29 -8.26 -3.12
C ALA A 95 -21.92 -9.62 -3.46
N ASP A 96 -22.51 -10.29 -2.47
CA ASP A 96 -23.22 -11.55 -2.71
C ASP A 96 -24.69 -11.44 -2.24
N PRO A 97 -25.53 -10.64 -2.93
CA PRO A 97 -26.96 -10.66 -2.67
C PRO A 97 -27.55 -11.99 -3.16
N ASN A 98 -27.98 -12.83 -2.23
CA ASN A 98 -28.75 -14.05 -2.49
C ASN A 98 -27.99 -15.16 -3.24
N GLY A 99 -26.66 -15.23 -3.15
CA GLY A 99 -25.86 -16.28 -3.79
C GLY A 99 -25.38 -15.95 -5.21
N ASP A 100 -25.62 -14.72 -5.68
CA ASP A 100 -25.10 -14.22 -6.96
C ASP A 100 -23.97 -13.21 -6.73
N ALA A 101 -22.73 -13.65 -6.94
CA ALA A 101 -21.54 -12.86 -6.68
C ALA A 101 -21.36 -11.75 -7.73
N ILE A 102 -21.57 -10.51 -7.32
CA ILE A 102 -21.39 -9.31 -8.13
C ILE A 102 -20.06 -8.65 -7.78
N VAL A 103 -19.17 -8.55 -8.76
CA VAL A 103 -17.90 -7.84 -8.61
C VAL A 103 -18.15 -6.33 -8.71
N VAL A 104 -17.93 -5.62 -7.61
CA VAL A 104 -18.09 -4.17 -7.49
C VAL A 104 -16.83 -3.44 -7.95
N GLN A 105 -15.67 -3.91 -7.49
CA GLN A 105 -14.38 -3.26 -7.74
C GLN A 105 -13.31 -4.33 -7.94
N ARG A 106 -12.32 -4.01 -8.76
CA ARG A 106 -11.11 -4.79 -8.99
C ARG A 106 -9.91 -3.89 -8.76
N HIS A 107 -8.86 -4.43 -8.19
CA HIS A 107 -7.61 -3.72 -7.99
C HIS A 107 -6.43 -4.60 -8.41
N GLU A 108 -5.44 -3.97 -9.03
CA GLU A 108 -4.20 -4.63 -9.45
C GLU A 108 -3.30 -5.00 -8.24
N PRO A 109 -2.27 -5.82 -8.43
CA PRO A 109 -1.34 -6.16 -7.37
C PRO A 109 -0.60 -4.92 -6.86
N LEU A 110 -0.18 -4.99 -5.60
CA LEU A 110 0.66 -3.94 -5.03
C LEU A 110 2.01 -3.87 -5.77
N PRO A 111 2.66 -2.69 -5.80
CA PRO A 111 4.03 -2.59 -6.28
C PRO A 111 4.93 -3.58 -5.53
N GLY A 112 5.75 -4.37 -6.24
CA GLY A 112 6.51 -5.49 -5.64
C GLY A 112 7.51 -5.13 -4.54
N ARG A 113 7.74 -3.84 -4.28
CA ARG A 113 8.51 -3.35 -3.14
C ARG A 113 7.73 -3.29 -1.82
N ILE A 114 6.39 -3.27 -1.90
CA ILE A 114 5.51 -3.14 -0.74
C ILE A 114 5.05 -4.54 -0.34
N GLN A 115 5.43 -4.95 0.86
CA GLN A 115 4.99 -6.18 1.48
C GLN A 115 3.81 -5.90 2.41
N LEU A 116 2.81 -6.78 2.38
CA LEU A 116 1.65 -6.71 3.24
C LEU A 116 1.72 -7.83 4.29
N HIS A 117 1.80 -7.44 5.56
CA HIS A 117 1.77 -8.32 6.72
C HIS A 117 0.38 -8.23 7.37
N ARG A 118 -0.12 -9.36 7.88
CA ARG A 118 -1.47 -9.47 8.46
C ARG A 118 -1.50 -10.53 9.56
N ASP A 119 -2.48 -10.41 10.47
CA ASP A 119 -2.67 -11.35 11.57
C ASP A 119 -3.26 -12.69 11.11
N PHE A 120 -4.54 -12.77 10.69
CA PHE A 120 -5.19 -14.09 10.59
C PHE A 120 -6.36 -14.24 9.60
N ILE A 121 -6.69 -13.25 8.76
CA ILE A 121 -7.90 -13.34 7.94
C ILE A 121 -7.62 -13.00 6.47
N ASP A 122 -8.03 -13.91 5.59
CA ASP A 122 -7.84 -13.79 4.14
C ASP A 122 -8.79 -12.78 3.49
N SER A 123 -9.94 -12.49 4.09
CA SER A 123 -10.93 -11.57 3.53
C SER A 123 -11.60 -10.71 4.59
N ILE A 124 -11.98 -9.50 4.21
CA ILE A 124 -12.61 -8.51 5.09
C ILE A 124 -14.08 -8.39 4.67
N ASP A 125 -14.97 -8.91 5.51
CA ASP A 125 -16.41 -8.87 5.29
C ASP A 125 -17.03 -7.68 6.02
N PHE A 126 -17.91 -6.95 5.32
CA PHE A 126 -18.75 -5.91 5.88
C PHE A 126 -20.21 -6.35 5.83
N LEU A 127 -20.88 -6.30 6.97
CA LEU A 127 -22.33 -6.52 7.08
C LEU A 127 -23.12 -5.33 6.52
N ALA A 128 -24.42 -5.52 6.32
CA ALA A 128 -25.34 -4.48 5.82
C ALA A 128 -25.36 -3.18 6.65
N ASN A 129 -24.94 -3.21 7.92
CA ASN A 129 -24.80 -2.01 8.77
C ASN A 129 -23.42 -1.35 8.69
N GLY A 130 -22.54 -1.82 7.80
CA GLY A 130 -21.17 -1.35 7.60
C GLY A 130 -20.19 -1.73 8.71
N ARG A 131 -20.58 -2.63 9.62
CA ARG A 131 -19.72 -3.19 10.67
C ARG A 131 -19.05 -4.47 10.18
N LEU A 132 -17.98 -4.85 10.87
CA LEU A 132 -17.39 -6.18 10.70
C LEU A 132 -18.27 -7.24 11.39
N PRO A 133 -18.28 -8.49 10.90
CA PRO A 133 -18.93 -9.59 11.60
C PRO A 133 -18.31 -9.81 12.98
N ARG A 134 -19.08 -10.42 13.88
CA ARG A 134 -18.59 -10.89 15.19
C ARG A 134 -18.39 -12.39 15.11
N ILE A 135 -17.32 -12.90 15.73
CA ILE A 135 -17.08 -14.34 15.88
C ILE A 135 -17.19 -14.68 17.36
N ALA A 136 -18.07 -15.63 17.72
CA ALA A 136 -18.28 -16.04 19.12
C ALA A 136 -18.48 -14.83 20.08
N ASP A 137 -19.26 -13.84 19.65
CA ASP A 137 -19.50 -12.58 20.35
C ASP A 137 -18.27 -11.68 20.60
N ALA A 138 -17.12 -11.98 20.02
CA ALA A 138 -15.98 -11.07 20.01
C ALA A 138 -16.07 -10.08 18.84
N GLU A 139 -15.74 -8.81 19.08
CA GLU A 139 -15.41 -7.90 17.99
C GLU A 139 -14.08 -8.33 17.36
N ILE A 140 -14.04 -8.40 16.03
CA ILE A 140 -12.82 -8.72 15.30
C ILE A 140 -12.05 -7.42 15.04
N GLU A 141 -10.73 -7.52 15.10
CA GLU A 141 -9.80 -6.48 14.69
C GLU A 141 -8.93 -7.00 13.54
N PHE A 142 -8.75 -6.19 12.51
CA PHE A 142 -7.89 -6.46 11.37
C PHE A 142 -6.73 -5.48 11.37
N ASN A 143 -5.53 -6.03 11.35
CA ASN A 143 -4.29 -5.29 11.22
C ASN A 143 -3.65 -5.61 9.88
N LEU A 144 -3.42 -4.58 9.07
CA LEU A 144 -2.69 -4.66 7.82
C LEU A 144 -1.49 -3.74 7.96
N LEU A 145 -0.29 -4.32 7.99
CA LEU A 145 0.95 -3.59 8.05
C LEU A 145 1.63 -3.64 6.68
N LEU A 146 1.77 -2.48 6.05
CA LEU A 146 2.42 -2.31 4.77
C LEU A 146 3.84 -1.81 5.00
N CYS A 147 4.80 -2.57 4.50
CA CYS A 147 6.23 -2.32 4.68
C CYS A 147 6.92 -2.23 3.32
N ASP A 148 7.96 -1.41 3.23
CA ASP A 148 8.91 -1.46 2.11
C ASP A 148 10.32 -1.66 2.63
N ASP A 149 11.30 -1.63 1.72
CA ASP A 149 12.72 -1.84 1.97
C ASP A 149 13.33 -0.88 3.02
N ARG A 150 12.64 0.21 3.35
CA ARG A 150 13.07 1.19 4.37
C ARG A 150 12.52 0.84 5.76
N GLY A 151 11.69 -0.18 5.92
CA GLY A 151 11.19 -0.64 7.21
C GLY A 151 10.48 0.45 8.04
N ASP A 152 10.87 0.57 9.32
CA ASP A 152 10.32 1.58 10.26
C ASP A 152 11.22 2.83 10.37
N HIS A 153 12.12 3.06 9.40
CA HIS A 153 13.00 4.22 9.45
C HIS A 153 12.20 5.54 9.49
N ASN A 154 12.70 6.49 10.27
CA ASN A 154 12.07 7.80 10.40
C ASN A 154 12.31 8.60 9.13
N THR A 155 11.24 8.95 8.44
CA THR A 155 11.29 9.77 7.21
C THR A 155 11.10 11.26 7.49
N GLY A 156 11.17 11.66 8.77
CA GLY A 156 10.94 13.01 9.26
C GLY A 156 9.69 13.10 10.14
N GLY A 157 9.76 13.88 11.23
CA GLY A 157 8.61 14.13 12.10
C GLY A 157 8.05 12.89 12.82
N ASP A 158 8.89 11.89 13.07
CA ASP A 158 8.54 10.59 13.66
C ASP A 158 7.53 9.78 12.85
N ILE A 159 7.58 9.94 11.53
CA ILE A 159 6.79 9.15 10.58
C ILE A 159 7.63 7.95 10.14
N ALA A 160 7.07 6.74 10.23
CA ALA A 160 7.71 5.54 9.70
C ALA A 160 7.68 5.55 8.16
N ALA A 161 8.57 4.80 7.51
CA ALA A 161 8.41 4.50 6.09
C ALA A 161 7.21 3.57 5.84
N GLY A 162 7.02 2.55 6.68
CA GLY A 162 5.84 1.69 6.70
C GLY A 162 4.53 2.37 7.14
N ARG A 163 3.41 1.65 6.98
CA ARG A 163 2.06 2.13 7.29
C ARG A 163 1.23 1.02 7.90
N TRP A 164 0.49 1.34 8.96
CA TRP A 164 -0.44 0.40 9.57
C TRP A 164 -1.87 0.85 9.33
N ILE A 165 -2.69 -0.05 8.77
CA ILE A 165 -4.14 0.11 8.67
C ILE A 165 -4.78 -0.80 9.70
N ASN A 166 -5.64 -0.22 10.53
CA ASN A 166 -6.40 -0.94 11.53
C ASN A 166 -7.89 -0.79 11.26
N ILE A 167 -8.63 -1.88 11.43
CA ILE A 167 -10.08 -1.91 11.28
C ILE A 167 -10.64 -2.70 12.46
N ARG A 168 -11.53 -2.07 13.23
CA ARG A 168 -12.21 -2.70 14.38
C ARG A 168 -13.67 -3.02 14.05
N GLY A 169 -14.42 -3.54 15.02
CA GLY A 169 -15.84 -3.90 14.87
C GLY A 169 -16.74 -2.83 14.25
N THR A 170 -16.39 -1.54 14.34
CA THR A 170 -17.11 -0.43 13.67
C THR A 170 -16.96 -0.39 12.14
N GLY A 171 -16.06 -1.18 11.57
CA GLY A 171 -15.75 -1.22 10.14
C GLY A 171 -15.09 0.04 9.58
N ARG A 172 -14.60 0.98 10.42
CA ARG A 172 -13.94 2.19 9.93
C ARG A 172 -12.43 1.94 9.85
N PRO A 173 -11.80 1.99 8.66
CA PRO A 173 -10.35 1.90 8.55
C PRO A 173 -9.69 3.15 9.16
N ARG A 174 -8.59 2.94 9.87
CA ARG A 174 -7.72 3.99 10.41
C ARG A 174 -6.30 3.75 9.95
N ILE A 175 -5.63 4.83 9.54
CA ILE A 175 -4.24 4.79 9.10
C ILE A 175 -3.37 5.35 10.23
N TYR A 176 -2.34 4.60 10.60
CA TYR A 176 -1.30 5.02 11.52
C TYR A 176 0.02 5.17 10.75
N THR A 177 0.65 6.32 10.94
CA THR A 177 1.89 6.71 10.24
C THR A 177 3.02 6.99 11.20
N LYS A 178 2.72 7.24 12.49
CA LYS A 178 3.71 7.51 13.50
C LYS A 178 4.49 6.24 13.80
N ARG A 179 5.82 6.39 13.86
CA ARG A 179 6.75 5.30 14.12
C ARG A 179 6.40 4.44 15.34
N PRO A 180 6.09 5.00 16.53
CA PRO A 180 5.71 4.16 17.67
C PRO A 180 4.45 3.31 17.40
N ASP A 181 3.45 3.86 16.70
CA ASP A 181 2.23 3.11 16.38
C ASP A 181 2.54 1.96 15.41
N VAL A 182 3.31 2.24 14.35
CA VAL A 182 3.70 1.24 13.34
C VAL A 182 4.55 0.13 13.97
N GLN A 183 5.47 0.45 14.89
CA GLN A 183 6.31 -0.53 15.57
C GLN A 183 5.52 -1.49 16.47
N THR A 184 4.36 -1.06 16.99
CA THR A 184 3.49 -1.94 17.80
C THR A 184 2.60 -2.84 16.94
N ALA A 185 2.37 -2.47 15.68
CA ALA A 185 1.57 -3.25 14.76
C ALA A 185 2.37 -4.44 14.25
N LEU A 186 1.96 -5.67 14.58
CA LEU A 186 2.58 -6.91 14.06
C LEU A 186 4.10 -7.02 14.30
N GLY A 187 4.65 -6.35 15.32
CA GLY A 187 6.09 -6.30 15.57
C GLY A 187 6.88 -5.31 14.71
N GLY A 188 6.20 -4.46 13.93
CA GLY A 188 6.80 -3.45 13.06
C GLY A 188 7.38 -4.02 11.76
N CYS A 189 7.82 -3.14 10.86
CA CYS A 189 8.42 -3.55 9.61
C CYS A 189 9.84 -4.10 9.77
N LEU A 190 10.56 -3.74 10.85
CA LEU A 190 11.95 -4.21 11.04
C LEU A 190 12.06 -5.67 11.50
N ALA A 191 11.03 -6.24 12.14
CA ALA A 191 11.07 -7.62 12.64
C ALA A 191 11.02 -8.68 11.51
N HIS A 192 10.58 -8.30 10.31
CA HIS A 192 10.42 -9.21 9.17
C HIS A 192 11.44 -8.99 8.03
N TYR A 193 12.34 -8.01 8.16
CA TYR A 193 13.47 -7.77 7.24
C TYR A 193 14.77 -8.45 7.76
N GLY A 194 14.67 -9.71 8.20
CA GLY A 194 15.86 -10.57 8.28
C GLY A 194 16.37 -10.85 6.86
N PRO A 195 17.69 -10.90 6.62
CA PRO A 195 18.22 -11.09 5.28
C PRO A 195 17.69 -12.42 4.71
N ILE A 196 17.16 -12.35 3.50
CA ILE A 196 16.97 -13.50 2.63
C ILE A 196 18.36 -14.17 2.53
N GLN A 197 18.55 -15.28 3.25
CA GLN A 197 19.69 -16.18 3.04
C GLN A 197 19.39 -17.13 1.89
#